data_AF-A0A5E4QKK4-F1
#
_entry.id   AF-A0A5E4QKK4-F1
#
_cell.length_a   1.000
_cell.length_b   1.000
_cell.length_c   1.000
_cell.angle_alpha   90.00
_cell.angle_beta   90.00
_cell.angle_gamma   90.00
#
_symmetry.space_group_name_H-M   'P 1'
#
loop_
_entity.id
_entity.type
_entity.pdbx_description
1 polymer ?
#
loop_
_entity_poly.entity_id
_entity_poly.type
_entity_poly.pdbx_seq_one_letter_code
_entity_poly.pdbx_strand_id
1 'polypeptide(L)'
;MWTDAPVICQWQENRKLWTTNYVNDYKFNEDKFTIQFRTGVLYFDAHNHVEGSCPKEWVAERHNYHAMAFLSRAYNFQWSRWNATAGSRNIVMQLREAVDKKREGKFQLLYVSPQMATILKCNELSQEFATDPAVGMQFFPDLFTLNMKYGSVDARRTTFSMKYRLVETVFEMLQELKLSSYS
;
A
#
# COMPACT_ATOMS: atom_id res chain seq x y z
N MET A 1 -19.24 -31.71 -22.65
CA MET A 1 -19.11 -30.24 -22.68
C MET A 1 -19.64 -29.73 -21.36
N TRP A 2 -18.91 -28.85 -20.67
CA TRP A 2 -19.44 -28.15 -19.51
C TRP A 2 -20.59 -27.25 -19.97
N THR A 3 -21.81 -27.49 -19.48
CA THR A 3 -23.03 -26.77 -19.86
C THR A 3 -23.39 -25.66 -18.90
N ASP A 4 -22.71 -25.58 -17.76
CA ASP A 4 -23.09 -24.69 -16.67
C ASP A 4 -22.22 -23.43 -16.67
N ALA A 5 -22.85 -22.29 -16.33
CA ALA A 5 -22.16 -21.02 -16.20
C ALA A 5 -21.01 -21.13 -15.17
N PRO A 6 -19.82 -20.57 -15.47
CA PRO A 6 -18.69 -20.66 -14.57
C PRO A 6 -18.97 -19.95 -13.25
N VAL A 7 -18.87 -20.68 -12.14
CA VAL A 7 -19.08 -20.13 -10.78
C VAL A 7 -17.74 -19.71 -10.19
N ILE A 8 -17.69 -18.50 -9.65
CA ILE A 8 -16.50 -18.00 -8.94
C ILE A 8 -16.53 -18.54 -7.52
N CYS A 9 -15.47 -19.21 -7.12
CA CYS A 9 -15.26 -19.71 -5.78
C CYS A 9 -13.82 -19.44 -5.32
N GLN A 10 -13.64 -19.32 -4.01
CA GLN A 10 -12.35 -19.09 -3.37
C GLN A 10 -11.97 -20.26 -2.48
N TRP A 11 -10.68 -20.61 -2.46
CA TRP A 11 -10.15 -21.61 -1.55
C TRP A 11 -9.86 -21.00 -0.18
N GLN A 12 -10.44 -21.55 0.87
CA GLN A 12 -10.13 -21.19 2.25
C GLN A 12 -9.13 -22.18 2.85
N GLU A 13 -7.87 -21.75 2.97
CA GLU A 13 -6.77 -22.58 3.48
C GLU A 13 -7.06 -23.13 4.90
N ASN A 14 -7.53 -22.27 5.81
CA ASN A 14 -7.83 -22.63 7.20
C ASN A 14 -8.89 -23.74 7.34
N ARG A 15 -9.81 -23.84 6.36
CA ARG A 15 -10.93 -24.78 6.38
C ARG A 15 -10.83 -25.87 5.32
N LYS A 16 -9.84 -25.79 4.44
CA LYS A 16 -9.61 -26.69 3.30
C LYS A 16 -10.87 -26.90 2.44
N LEU A 17 -11.55 -25.82 2.10
CA LEU A 17 -12.79 -25.86 1.30
C LEU A 17 -12.89 -24.70 0.31
N TRP A 18 -13.62 -24.94 -0.78
CA TRP A 18 -14.04 -23.89 -1.70
C TRP A 18 -15.30 -23.20 -1.16
N THR A 19 -15.35 -21.87 -1.23
CA THR A 19 -16.51 -21.08 -0.77
C THR A 19 -16.77 -19.91 -1.70
N THR A 20 -18.01 -19.43 -1.71
CA THR A 20 -18.45 -18.21 -2.42
C THR A 20 -18.60 -17.02 -1.46
N ASN A 21 -18.19 -17.18 -0.19
CA ASN A 21 -18.24 -16.10 0.80
C ASN A 21 -17.52 -14.85 0.28
N TYR A 22 -18.06 -13.67 0.58
CA TYR A 22 -17.56 -12.36 0.16
C TYR A 22 -17.62 -12.09 -1.35
N VAL A 23 -18.07 -13.03 -2.20
CA VAL A 23 -18.42 -12.78 -3.60
C VAL A 23 -19.86 -12.29 -3.67
N ASN A 24 -20.05 -11.09 -4.20
CA ASN A 24 -21.34 -10.42 -4.33
C ASN A 24 -21.54 -9.97 -5.79
N ASP A 25 -22.80 -9.71 -6.15
CA ASP A 25 -23.18 -9.15 -7.47
C ASP A 25 -22.62 -9.90 -8.68
N TYR A 26 -22.55 -11.23 -8.60
CA TYR A 26 -22.12 -12.09 -9.69
C TYR A 26 -23.01 -11.91 -10.91
N LYS A 27 -22.38 -11.62 -12.06
CA LYS A 27 -23.01 -11.51 -13.38
C LYS A 27 -22.11 -12.18 -14.41
N PHE A 28 -22.66 -13.14 -15.15
CA PHE A 28 -22.00 -13.75 -16.29
C PHE A 28 -22.61 -13.22 -17.59
N ASN A 29 -21.77 -12.78 -18.51
CA ASN A 29 -22.14 -12.37 -19.84
C ASN A 29 -21.67 -13.44 -20.84
N GLU A 30 -22.62 -14.24 -21.34
CA GLU A 30 -22.36 -15.35 -22.26
C GLU A 30 -21.79 -14.86 -23.61
N ASP A 31 -22.32 -13.77 -24.16
CA ASP A 31 -21.90 -13.25 -25.47
C ASP A 31 -20.45 -12.77 -25.49
N LYS A 32 -19.99 -12.21 -24.37
CA LYS A 32 -18.64 -11.65 -24.23
C LYS A 32 -17.69 -12.59 -23.49
N PHE A 33 -18.17 -13.73 -23.01
CA PHE A 33 -17.43 -14.62 -22.09
C PHE A 33 -16.78 -13.86 -20.92
N THR A 34 -17.49 -12.89 -20.34
CA THR A 34 -16.98 -12.08 -19.22
C THR A 34 -17.78 -12.33 -17.95
N ILE A 35 -17.09 -12.38 -16.81
CA ILE A 35 -17.70 -12.48 -15.48
C ILE A 35 -17.39 -11.19 -14.72
N GLN A 36 -18.42 -10.61 -14.11
CA GLN A 36 -18.32 -9.45 -13.23
C GLN A 36 -18.83 -9.82 -11.85
N PHE A 37 -18.11 -9.39 -10.82
CA PHE A 37 -18.47 -9.63 -9.43
C PHE A 37 -17.80 -8.59 -8.54
N ARG A 38 -18.33 -8.39 -7.33
CA ARG A 38 -17.67 -7.62 -6.28
C ARG A 38 -17.16 -8.58 -5.22
N THR A 39 -15.92 -8.38 -4.77
CA THR A 39 -15.37 -9.16 -3.66
C THR A 39 -15.11 -8.27 -2.46
N GLY A 40 -15.46 -8.75 -1.26
CA GLY A 40 -15.13 -8.10 0.00
C GLY A 40 -13.69 -8.36 0.47
N VAL A 41 -12.98 -9.26 -0.19
CA VAL A 41 -11.60 -9.66 0.14
C VAL A 41 -10.77 -9.68 -1.15
N LEU A 42 -9.58 -9.07 -1.12
CA LEU A 42 -8.65 -9.09 -2.25
C LEU A 42 -7.81 -10.37 -2.22
N TYR A 43 -8.05 -11.24 -3.21
CA TYR A 43 -7.35 -12.51 -3.35
C TYR A 43 -5.85 -12.35 -3.62
N PHE A 44 -5.07 -13.40 -3.40
CA PHE A 44 -3.65 -13.41 -3.75
C PHE A 44 -3.42 -13.26 -5.26
N ASP A 45 -4.35 -13.79 -6.07
CA ASP A 45 -4.38 -13.71 -7.53
C ASP A 45 -5.29 -12.57 -8.05
N ALA A 46 -5.95 -11.80 -7.18
CA ALA A 46 -6.82 -10.69 -7.60
C ALA A 46 -6.06 -9.66 -8.45
N HIS A 47 -4.74 -9.54 -8.25
CA HIS A 47 -3.88 -8.74 -9.13
C HIS A 47 -4.01 -9.11 -10.62
N ASN A 48 -4.19 -10.40 -10.97
CA ASN A 48 -4.34 -10.85 -12.36
C ASN A 48 -5.64 -10.35 -13.01
N HIS A 49 -6.59 -9.88 -12.20
CA HIS A 49 -7.93 -9.47 -12.62
C HIS A 49 -8.18 -7.97 -12.44
N VAL A 50 -7.21 -7.23 -11.87
CA VAL A 50 -7.31 -5.80 -11.62
C VAL A 50 -6.27 -5.06 -12.46
N GLU A 51 -6.72 -4.39 -13.52
CA GLU A 51 -5.86 -3.51 -14.31
C GLU A 51 -5.24 -2.41 -13.44
N GLY A 52 -3.94 -2.17 -13.60
CA GLY A 52 -3.21 -1.15 -12.84
C GLY A 52 -2.75 -1.57 -11.45
N SER A 53 -2.96 -2.82 -11.03
CA SER A 53 -2.33 -3.32 -9.79
C SER A 53 -0.87 -3.74 -10.03
N CYS A 54 -0.04 -3.71 -8.99
CA CYS A 54 1.38 -4.09 -9.06
C CYS A 54 1.78 -4.78 -7.75
N PRO A 55 1.81 -6.13 -7.69
CA PRO A 55 1.99 -6.86 -6.47
C PRO A 55 3.39 -6.61 -5.95
N LYS A 56 3.47 -6.16 -4.71
CA LYS A 56 4.75 -5.83 -4.09
C LYS A 56 5.38 -7.06 -3.48
N GLU A 57 6.70 -7.02 -3.34
CA GLU A 57 7.42 -8.05 -2.59
C GLU A 57 6.91 -8.10 -1.15
N TRP A 58 6.35 -9.25 -0.76
CA TRP A 58 5.68 -9.43 0.54
C TRP A 58 6.50 -8.92 1.73
N VAL A 59 7.80 -9.21 1.76
CA VAL A 59 8.69 -8.81 2.87
C VAL A 59 8.85 -7.30 2.92
N ALA A 60 9.06 -6.65 1.77
CA ALA A 60 9.22 -5.20 1.67
C ALA A 60 7.92 -4.47 2.01
N GLU A 61 6.80 -4.95 1.48
CA GLU A 61 5.47 -4.41 1.73
C GLU A 61 5.09 -4.53 3.22
N ARG A 62 5.28 -5.70 3.82
CA ARG A 62 5.02 -5.94 5.24
C ARG A 62 5.89 -5.04 6.14
N HIS A 63 7.18 -4.92 5.83
CA HIS A 63 8.08 -4.05 6.59
C HIS A 63 7.65 -2.57 6.47
N ASN A 64 7.31 -2.13 5.26
CA ASN A 64 6.83 -0.76 5.03
C ASN A 64 5.52 -0.48 5.78
N TYR A 65 4.57 -1.40 5.79
CA TYR A 65 3.32 -1.26 6.56
C TYR A 65 3.56 -1.21 8.06
N HIS A 66 4.50 -2.00 8.59
CA HIS A 66 4.88 -1.87 10.00
C HIS A 66 5.44 -0.47 10.30
N ALA A 67 6.36 0.04 9.46
CA ALA A 67 6.90 1.38 9.62
C ALA A 67 5.81 2.46 9.53
N MET A 68 4.89 2.36 8.56
CA MET A 68 3.72 3.24 8.44
C MET A 68 2.84 3.19 9.68
N ALA A 69 2.59 2.00 10.22
CA ALA A 69 1.79 1.82 11.43
C ALA A 69 2.42 2.51 12.64
N PHE A 70 3.73 2.35 12.84
CA PHE A 70 4.47 3.08 13.89
C PHE A 70 4.42 4.60 13.72
N LEU A 71 4.42 5.08 12.48
CA LEU A 71 4.47 6.50 12.14
C LEU A 71 3.09 7.15 11.94
N SER A 72 2.00 6.37 12.01
CA SER A 72 0.63 6.81 11.70
C SER A 72 0.11 7.97 12.56
N ARG A 73 0.71 8.22 13.74
CA ARG A 73 0.39 9.42 14.54
C ARG A 73 1.16 10.67 14.12
N ALA A 74 2.33 10.50 13.53
CA ALA A 74 3.22 11.60 13.14
C ALA A 74 3.06 11.95 11.66
N TYR A 75 2.58 11.03 10.84
CA TYR A 75 2.48 11.18 9.39
C TYR A 75 1.12 10.76 8.87
N ASN A 76 0.67 11.49 7.84
CA ASN A 76 -0.42 11.07 6.99
C ASN A 76 0.17 10.47 5.72
N PHE A 77 -0.34 9.29 5.35
CA PHE A 77 0.06 8.57 4.15
C PHE A 77 -1.08 8.55 3.15
N GLN A 78 -0.72 8.61 1.87
CA GLN A 78 -1.63 8.49 0.74
C GLN A 78 -1.00 7.60 -0.33
N TRP A 79 -1.85 6.99 -1.15
CA TRP A 79 -1.41 6.22 -2.30
C TRP A 79 -0.81 7.15 -3.38
N SER A 80 -0.08 6.58 -4.34
CA SER A 80 0.50 7.32 -5.46
C SER A 80 0.29 6.56 -6.76
N ARG A 81 -0.08 7.26 -7.83
CA ARG A 81 -0.31 6.69 -9.17
C ARG A 81 0.93 6.05 -9.77
N TRP A 82 2.13 6.50 -9.35
CA TRP A 82 3.40 5.96 -9.83
C TRP A 82 3.67 4.54 -9.33
N ASN A 83 2.93 4.08 -8.33
CA ASN A 83 3.19 2.81 -7.70
C ASN A 83 2.84 1.63 -8.61
N ALA A 84 1.84 1.77 -9.48
CA ALA A 84 1.50 0.80 -10.51
C ALA A 84 2.66 0.53 -11.49
N THR A 85 3.41 1.58 -11.85
CA THR A 85 4.55 1.51 -12.79
C THR A 85 5.90 1.24 -12.12
N ALA A 86 5.98 1.31 -10.79
CA ALA A 86 7.25 1.23 -10.05
C ALA A 86 7.85 -0.20 -9.98
N GLY A 87 7.07 -1.23 -10.35
CA GLY A 87 7.47 -2.63 -10.26
C GLY A 87 7.29 -3.22 -8.85
N SER A 88 7.53 -4.52 -8.69
CA SER A 88 7.20 -5.26 -7.46
C SER A 88 8.09 -4.92 -6.26
N ARG A 89 9.33 -4.51 -6.48
CA ARG A 89 10.29 -4.21 -5.40
C ARG A 89 10.21 -2.78 -4.90
N ASN A 90 9.55 -1.89 -5.62
CA ASN A 90 9.55 -0.47 -5.29
C ASN A 90 8.16 -0.04 -4.89
N ILE A 91 8.05 0.61 -3.75
CA ILE A 91 6.82 1.16 -3.21
C ILE A 91 6.91 2.67 -3.31
N VAL A 92 5.96 3.26 -4.01
CA VAL A 92 5.84 4.71 -4.14
C VAL A 92 4.56 5.16 -3.47
N MET A 93 4.67 6.13 -2.57
CA MET A 93 3.53 6.59 -1.78
C MET A 93 3.72 8.06 -1.40
N GLN A 94 2.62 8.73 -1.10
CA GLN A 94 2.66 10.13 -0.65
C GLN A 94 2.73 10.16 0.88
N LEU A 95 3.55 11.07 1.40
CA LEU A 95 3.73 11.27 2.83
C LEU A 95 3.64 12.76 3.15
N ARG A 96 3.06 13.09 4.30
CA ARG A 96 3.19 14.42 4.91
C ARG A 96 3.25 14.28 6.42
N GLU A 97 4.00 15.15 7.06
CA GLU A 97 4.00 15.24 8.51
C GLU A 97 2.66 15.83 9.00
N ALA A 98 2.09 15.24 10.05
CA ALA A 98 0.76 15.51 10.59
C ALA A 98 0.80 15.90 12.08
N VAL A 99 1.91 16.49 12.52
CA VAL A 99 2.13 16.82 13.93
C VAL A 99 1.49 18.16 14.32
N ASP A 100 1.55 19.17 13.45
CA ASP A 100 0.83 20.43 13.63
C ASP A 100 -0.59 20.32 13.03
N LYS A 101 -1.61 20.29 13.90
CA LYS A 101 -3.03 20.24 13.47
C LYS A 101 -3.52 21.55 12.84
N LYS A 102 -2.80 22.66 13.02
CA LYS A 102 -3.18 23.98 12.48
C LYS A 102 -2.59 24.24 11.11
N ARG A 103 -1.47 23.59 10.76
CA ARG A 103 -0.79 23.75 9.47
C ARG A 103 -0.57 22.37 8.85
N GLU A 104 -1.34 22.09 7.80
CA GLU A 104 -1.09 20.90 7.00
C GLU A 104 0.13 21.10 6.09
N GLY A 105 1.09 20.19 6.17
CA GLY A 105 2.19 20.11 5.23
C GLY A 105 1.74 19.67 3.83
N LYS A 106 2.53 20.02 2.82
CA LYS A 106 2.33 19.50 1.46
C LYS A 106 2.72 18.03 1.40
N PHE A 107 1.97 17.23 0.65
CA PHE A 107 2.38 15.86 0.34
C PHE A 107 3.66 15.86 -0.47
N GLN A 108 4.58 15.00 -0.05
CA GLN A 108 5.84 14.70 -0.73
C GLN A 108 5.80 13.24 -1.17
N LEU A 109 6.51 12.92 -2.25
CA LEU A 109 6.60 11.56 -2.73
C LEU A 109 7.68 10.79 -1.97
N LEU A 110 7.30 9.71 -1.32
CA LEU A 110 8.19 8.72 -0.73
C LEU A 110 8.46 7.61 -1.73
N TYR A 111 9.73 7.25 -1.87
CA TYR A 111 10.18 6.05 -2.55
C TYR A 111 10.80 5.09 -1.54
N VAL A 112 10.31 3.85 -1.51
CA VAL A 112 10.82 2.78 -0.65
C VAL A 112 11.16 1.57 -1.50
N SER A 113 12.34 1.00 -1.28
CA SER A 113 12.79 -0.27 -1.81
C SER A 113 13.38 -1.10 -0.66
N PRO A 114 13.65 -2.41 -0.84
CA PRO A 114 14.29 -3.25 0.18
C PRO A 114 15.65 -2.71 0.67
N GLN A 115 16.27 -1.80 -0.08
CA GLN A 115 17.59 -1.27 0.21
C GLN A 115 17.55 0.16 0.76
N MET A 116 16.45 0.88 0.56
CA MET A 116 16.38 2.30 0.91
C MET A 116 14.97 2.88 1.01
N ALA A 117 14.84 3.96 1.75
CA ALA A 117 13.74 4.91 1.74
C ALA A 117 14.28 6.32 1.49
N THR A 118 13.62 7.09 0.62
CA THR A 118 13.98 8.49 0.37
C THR A 118 12.77 9.30 -0.10
N ILE A 119 12.85 10.63 0.06
CA ILE A 119 11.85 11.56 -0.46
C ILE A 119 12.32 12.02 -1.84
N LEU A 120 11.46 11.91 -2.84
CA LEU A 120 11.79 12.29 -4.22
C LEU A 120 11.63 13.80 -4.45
N LYS A 121 12.35 14.31 -5.45
CA LYS A 121 12.19 15.68 -5.95
C LYS A 121 10.88 15.87 -6.72
N CYS A 122 10.43 14.82 -7.41
CA CYS A 122 9.17 14.84 -8.15
C CYS A 122 7.95 14.77 -7.20
N ASN A 123 6.79 15.12 -7.74
CA ASN A 123 5.51 15.08 -7.02
C ASN A 123 4.45 14.37 -7.86
N GLU A 124 3.26 14.21 -7.30
CA GLU A 124 2.15 13.51 -7.95
C GLU A 124 1.75 14.15 -9.30
N LEU A 125 1.95 15.46 -9.47
CA LEU A 125 1.61 16.24 -10.67
C LEU A 125 2.71 16.26 -11.74
N SER A 126 3.87 15.66 -11.46
CA SER A 126 4.99 15.64 -12.41
C SER A 126 4.63 14.86 -13.67
N GLN A 127 5.11 15.30 -14.84
CA GLN A 127 4.79 14.60 -16.10
C GLN A 127 5.47 13.24 -16.18
N GLU A 128 6.67 13.14 -15.61
CA GLU A 128 7.50 11.93 -15.63
C GLU A 128 7.89 11.52 -14.21
N PHE A 129 8.05 10.21 -14.03
CA PHE A 129 8.53 9.65 -12.78
C PHE A 129 10.06 9.69 -12.75
N ALA A 130 10.60 10.37 -11.74
CA ALA A 130 12.03 10.44 -11.50
C ALA A 130 12.35 9.97 -10.08
N THR A 131 13.29 9.04 -9.96
CA THR A 131 13.76 8.50 -8.67
C THR A 131 14.83 9.36 -8.02
N ASP A 132 15.06 10.57 -8.53
CA ASP A 132 16.03 11.49 -7.97
C ASP A 132 15.60 11.96 -6.57
N PRO A 133 16.47 11.79 -5.56
CA PRO A 133 16.17 12.23 -4.20
C PRO A 133 16.06 13.76 -4.15
N ALA A 134 15.23 14.26 -3.24
CA ALA A 134 15.15 15.68 -2.95
C ALA A 134 16.52 16.20 -2.45
N VAL A 135 16.80 17.48 -2.69
CA VAL A 135 18.10 18.09 -2.37
C VAL A 135 18.41 17.93 -0.87
N GLY A 136 19.57 17.36 -0.56
CA GLY A 136 20.01 17.12 0.82
C GLY A 136 19.46 15.84 1.47
N MET A 137 18.67 15.03 0.74
CA MET A 137 18.27 13.71 1.21
C MET A 137 19.38 12.69 1.00
N GLN A 138 19.65 11.92 2.06
CA GLN A 138 20.51 10.74 1.99
C GLN A 138 19.66 9.49 1.76
N PHE A 139 20.34 8.40 1.42
CA PHE A 139 19.74 7.07 1.42
C PHE A 139 19.54 6.61 2.87
N PHE A 140 18.29 6.41 3.28
CA PHE A 140 17.95 5.81 4.58
C PHE A 140 17.59 4.34 4.40
N PRO A 141 17.93 3.42 5.31
CA PRO A 141 17.60 2.00 5.15
C PRO A 141 16.08 1.72 5.09
N ASP A 142 15.30 2.45 5.88
CA ASP A 142 13.85 2.30 5.98
C ASP A 142 13.15 3.62 6.31
N LEU A 143 11.82 3.60 6.25
CA LEU A 143 10.97 4.75 6.55
C LEU A 143 11.11 5.20 8.03
N PHE A 144 11.37 4.27 8.96
CA PHE A 144 11.57 4.60 10.36
C PHE A 144 12.84 5.44 10.58
N THR A 145 13.96 5.02 9.98
CA THR A 145 15.24 5.71 10.03
C THR A 145 15.16 7.07 9.33
N LEU A 146 14.42 7.14 8.22
CA LEU A 146 14.10 8.40 7.55
C LEU A 146 13.43 9.38 8.52
N ASN A 147 12.40 8.96 9.26
CA ASN A 147 11.78 9.82 10.28
C ASN A 147 12.77 10.22 11.39
N MET A 148 13.61 9.28 11.86
CA MET A 148 14.59 9.57 12.92
C MET A 148 15.63 10.64 12.51
N LYS A 149 15.95 10.76 11.22
CA LYS A 149 16.94 11.71 10.72
C LYS A 149 16.33 12.99 10.16
N TYR A 150 15.24 12.89 9.40
CA TYR A 150 14.63 14.00 8.68
C TYR A 150 13.36 14.55 9.35
N GLY A 151 12.59 13.71 10.04
CA GLY A 151 11.33 14.12 10.67
C GLY A 151 11.53 15.18 11.74
N SER A 152 10.53 16.01 12.03
CA SER A 152 10.65 17.03 13.08
C SER A 152 10.91 16.43 14.47
N VAL A 153 11.33 17.27 15.42
CA VAL A 153 11.51 16.84 16.83
C VAL A 153 10.22 16.21 17.37
N ASP A 154 9.08 16.78 17.02
CA ASP A 154 7.78 16.33 17.51
C ASP A 154 7.31 15.05 16.81
N ALA A 155 7.60 14.87 15.52
CA ALA A 155 7.35 13.61 14.80
C ALA A 155 8.11 12.45 15.43
N ARG A 156 9.40 12.65 15.72
CA ARG A 156 10.25 11.65 16.38
C ARG A 156 9.73 11.30 17.77
N ARG A 157 9.42 12.30 18.60
CA ARG A 157 8.86 12.09 19.95
C ARG A 157 7.54 11.35 19.92
N THR A 158 6.65 11.73 19.01
CA THR A 158 5.32 11.11 18.87
C THR A 158 5.45 9.62 18.54
N THR A 159 6.44 9.25 17.73
CA THR A 159 6.70 7.84 17.37
C THR A 159 7.02 6.97 18.59
N PHE A 160 7.76 7.50 19.58
CA PHE A 160 8.07 6.75 20.81
C PHE A 160 6.90 6.71 21.81
N SER A 161 5.93 7.60 21.69
CA SER A 161 4.70 7.58 22.50
C SER A 161 3.62 6.64 21.97
N MET A 162 3.91 5.91 20.90
CA MET A 162 2.94 5.09 20.18
C MET A 162 2.51 3.88 21.01
N LYS A 163 1.19 3.65 21.11
CA LYS A 163 0.65 2.48 21.81
C LYS A 163 0.75 1.26 20.91
N TYR A 164 1.32 0.17 21.42
CA TYR A 164 1.44 -1.12 20.72
C TYR A 164 0.14 -1.56 20.04
N ARG A 165 -1.00 -1.53 20.75
CA ARG A 165 -2.30 -1.91 20.17
C ARG A 165 -2.68 -1.10 18.93
N LEU A 166 -2.38 0.20 18.92
CA LEU A 166 -2.67 1.05 17.76
C LEU A 166 -1.79 0.65 16.56
N VAL A 167 -0.52 0.35 16.81
CA VAL A 167 0.40 -0.11 15.76
C VAL A 167 -0.10 -1.41 15.15
N GLU A 168 -0.47 -2.40 15.96
CA GLU A 168 -1.00 -3.67 15.45
C GLU A 168 -2.28 -3.49 14.65
N THR A 169 -3.25 -2.75 15.18
CA THR A 169 -4.52 -2.52 14.47
C THR A 169 -4.31 -1.85 13.11
N VAL A 170 -3.46 -0.82 13.05
CA VAL A 170 -3.15 -0.14 11.78
C VAL A 170 -2.38 -1.06 10.85
N PHE A 171 -1.43 -1.84 11.37
CA PHE A 171 -0.66 -2.78 10.57
C PHE A 171 -1.54 -3.88 9.96
N GLU A 172 -2.40 -4.52 10.74
CA GLU A 172 -3.36 -5.53 10.26
C GLU A 172 -4.28 -4.94 9.20
N MET A 173 -4.82 -3.74 9.46
CA MET A 173 -5.65 -3.04 8.47
C MET A 173 -4.89 -2.78 7.15
N LEU A 174 -3.63 -2.34 7.21
CA LEU A 174 -2.82 -2.10 6.01
C LEU A 174 -2.48 -3.41 5.27
N GLN A 175 -2.21 -4.51 6.00
CA GLN A 175 -1.96 -5.82 5.41
C GLN A 175 -3.18 -6.36 4.65
N GLU A 176 -4.38 -6.17 5.17
CA GLU A 176 -5.61 -6.62 4.52
C GLU A 176 -5.97 -5.74 3.31
N LEU A 177 -5.76 -4.43 3.41
CA LEU A 177 -6.02 -3.50 2.31
C LEU A 177 -5.00 -3.59 1.17
N LYS A 178 -3.76 -4.00 1.46
CA LYS A 178 -2.65 -4.06 0.50
C LYS A 178 -2.52 -2.77 -0.33
N LEU A 179 -2.54 -1.62 0.36
CA LEU A 179 -2.54 -0.29 -0.23
C LEU A 179 -1.42 -0.08 -1.26
N SER A 180 -0.22 -0.63 -1.04
CA SER A 180 0.92 -0.55 -1.95
C SER A 180 0.83 -1.51 -3.15
N SER A 181 -0.03 -2.53 -3.13
CA SER A 181 -0.19 -3.46 -4.26
C SER A 181 -1.35 -3.10 -5.18
N TYR A 182 -2.36 -2.37 -4.66
CA TYR A 182 -3.60 -2.01 -5.37
C TYR A 182 -3.82 -0.49 -5.49
N SER A 183 -2.74 0.28 -5.55
CA SER A 183 -2.75 1.74 -5.74
C SER A 183 -2.42 2.18 -7.16
#